data_AF-A0AA50NNF6-F1
#
_entry.id   AF-A0AA50NNF6-F1
#
_cell.length_a   1.000
_cell.length_b   1.000
_cell.length_c   1.000
_cell.angle_alpha   90.00
_cell.angle_beta   90.00
_cell.angle_gamma   90.00
#
_symmetry.space_group_name_H-M   'P 1'
#
loop_
_entity.id
_entity.type
_entity.pdbx_description
1 polymer ?
#
loop_
_entity_poly.entity_id
_entity_poly.type
_entity_poly.pdbx_seq_one_letter_code
_entity_poly.pdbx_strand_id
1 'polypeptide(L)'
;LKKGTECEIVGHGKTMKTTVTGVEMFHKTLEEAQAGDQLGALVRSIKREQIKRGMVMARPGTVKAHDSLEAAVYILSKEEGGRAKPFTSFIQLQMFSMTWDCATQVTIPNKEMVMPGED
;
A
#
# COMPACT_ATOMS: atom_id res chain seq x y z
N LEU A 1 10.11 13.38 -10.54
CA LEU A 1 8.88 14.12 -10.15
C LEU A 1 9.23 15.60 -10.08
N LYS A 2 8.48 16.47 -10.75
CA LYS A 2 8.74 17.92 -10.75
C LYS A 2 7.49 18.75 -10.55
N LYS A 3 7.65 20.03 -10.19
CA LYS A 3 6.55 20.99 -10.11
C LYS A 3 5.78 21.05 -11.43
N GLY A 4 4.45 21.13 -11.36
CA GLY A 4 3.54 21.13 -12.50
C GLY A 4 3.14 19.73 -13.00
N THR A 5 3.71 18.66 -12.45
CA THR A 5 3.34 17.28 -12.83
C THR A 5 1.93 16.95 -12.34
N GLU A 6 1.07 16.46 -13.23
CA GLU A 6 -0.22 15.87 -12.86
C GLU A 6 -0.01 14.51 -12.19
N CYS A 7 -0.79 14.23 -11.14
CA CYS A 7 -0.75 12.98 -10.41
C CYS A 7 -2.14 12.55 -9.93
N GLU A 8 -2.25 11.26 -9.61
CA GLU A 8 -3.40 10.68 -8.92
C GLU A 8 -2.97 10.21 -7.54
N ILE A 9 -3.84 10.44 -6.57
CA ILE A 9 -3.74 9.84 -5.24
C ILE A 9 -4.75 8.71 -5.18
N VAL A 10 -4.25 7.49 -5.04
CA VAL A 10 -5.02 6.24 -5.12
C VAL A 10 -4.92 5.49 -3.80
N GLY A 11 -6.06 4.98 -3.30
CA GLY A 11 -6.10 4.09 -2.13
C GLY A 11 -7.41 4.23 -1.36
N HIS A 12 -7.71 3.25 -0.50
CA HIS A 12 -8.92 3.23 0.34
C HIS A 12 -10.22 3.47 -0.47
N GLY A 13 -10.32 2.86 -1.65
CA GLY A 13 -11.48 3.00 -2.54
C GLY A 13 -11.65 4.37 -3.18
N LYS A 14 -10.66 5.27 -3.09
CA LYS A 14 -10.70 6.62 -3.66
C LYS A 14 -9.56 6.82 -4.65
N THR A 15 -9.87 7.59 -5.70
CA THR A 15 -8.89 8.12 -6.66
C THR A 15 -9.14 9.61 -6.83
N MET A 16 -8.12 10.42 -6.59
CA MET A 16 -8.21 11.88 -6.68
C MET A 16 -7.12 12.40 -7.61
N LYS A 17 -7.51 13.13 -8.65
CA LYS A 17 -6.58 13.82 -9.55
C LYS A 17 -6.13 15.14 -8.93
N THR A 18 -4.84 15.44 -9.04
CA THR A 18 -4.26 16.70 -8.57
C THR A 18 -3.00 17.04 -9.37
N THR A 19 -2.38 18.16 -9.04
CA THR A 19 -1.13 18.65 -9.64
C THR A 19 -0.14 18.97 -8.53
N VAL A 20 1.10 18.52 -8.69
CA VAL A 20 2.20 18.87 -7.78
C VAL A 20 2.57 20.34 -7.97
N THR A 21 2.53 21.12 -6.90
CA THR A 21 2.85 22.55 -6.90
C THR A 21 4.21 22.86 -6.26
N GLY A 22 4.80 21.89 -5.56
CA GLY A 22 6.14 22.01 -4.98
C GLY A 22 6.66 20.65 -4.54
N VAL A 23 7.99 20.53 -4.49
CA VAL A 23 8.71 19.36 -3.99
C VAL A 23 9.74 19.86 -2.99
N GLU A 24 9.79 19.26 -1.80
CA GLU A 24 10.70 19.65 -0.73
C GLU A 24 11.38 18.44 -0.09
N MET A 25 12.60 18.64 0.38
CA MET A 25 13.34 17.66 1.18
C MET A 25 14.16 18.42 2.23
N PHE A 26 14.02 18.04 3.51
CA PHE A 26 14.74 18.67 4.63
C PHE A 26 14.71 20.22 4.61
N HIS A 27 13.52 20.82 4.46
CA HIS A 27 13.30 22.26 4.36
C HIS A 27 13.97 22.97 3.16
N LYS A 28 14.43 22.20 2.16
CA LYS A 28 14.93 22.73 0.88
C LYS A 28 13.93 22.43 -0.22
N THR A 29 13.65 23.44 -1.05
CA THR A 29 12.88 23.23 -2.28
C THR A 29 13.76 22.53 -3.31
N LEU A 30 13.20 21.52 -3.98
CA LEU A 30 13.86 20.80 -5.06
C LEU A 30 13.20 21.17 -6.41
N GLU A 31 13.98 21.25 -7.47
CA GLU A 31 13.45 21.43 -8.84
C GLU A 31 12.82 20.13 -9.36
N GLU A 32 13.46 19.02 -9.05
CA GLU A 32 13.05 17.66 -9.39
C GLU A 32 13.45 16.70 -8.26
N ALA A 33 12.69 15.64 -8.10
CA ALA A 33 13.03 14.49 -7.27
C ALA A 33 13.06 13.19 -8.08
N GLN A 34 13.89 12.25 -7.66
CA GLN A 34 14.11 10.96 -8.30
C GLN A 34 13.63 9.81 -7.41
N ALA A 35 13.63 8.59 -7.98
CA ALA A 35 13.36 7.38 -7.20
C ALA A 35 14.43 7.22 -6.10
N GLY A 36 13.98 6.96 -4.87
CA GLY A 36 14.86 6.85 -3.69
C GLY A 36 14.83 8.08 -2.77
N ASP A 37 14.32 9.22 -3.25
CA ASP A 37 14.24 10.45 -2.46
C ASP A 37 13.15 10.38 -1.37
N GLN A 38 13.52 10.70 -0.13
CA GLN A 38 12.56 10.97 0.94
C GLN A 38 12.15 12.45 0.89
N LEU A 39 10.95 12.72 0.39
CA LEU A 39 10.48 14.07 0.10
C LEU A 39 9.07 14.35 0.63
N GLY A 40 8.72 15.64 0.71
CA GLY A 40 7.37 16.15 0.76
C GLY A 40 6.94 16.67 -0.60
N ALA A 41 5.70 16.38 -1.01
CA ALA A 41 5.10 16.93 -2.22
C ALA A 41 3.91 17.81 -1.86
N LEU A 42 3.95 19.08 -2.25
CA LEU A 42 2.80 19.96 -2.14
C LEU A 42 1.89 19.70 -3.34
N VAL A 43 0.61 19.43 -3.08
CA VAL A 43 -0.39 19.11 -4.10
C VAL A 43 -1.56 20.08 -4.04
N ARG A 44 -2.13 20.39 -5.21
CA ARG A 44 -3.21 21.37 -5.34
C ARG A 44 -4.56 20.81 -4.89
N SER A 45 -5.34 21.62 -4.16
CA SER A 45 -6.76 21.34 -3.87
C SER A 45 -7.06 20.02 -3.14
N ILE A 46 -6.08 19.48 -2.41
CA ILE A 46 -6.26 18.30 -1.55
C ILE A 46 -6.08 18.73 -0.10
N LYS A 47 -7.10 18.46 0.72
CA LYS A 47 -7.05 18.70 2.17
C LYS A 47 -6.44 17.52 2.91
N ARG A 48 -5.89 17.76 4.09
CA ARG A 48 -5.24 16.74 4.91
C ARG A 48 -6.18 15.58 5.24
N GLU A 49 -7.45 15.84 5.47
CA GLU A 49 -8.46 14.85 5.87
C GLU A 49 -8.84 13.91 4.71
N GLN A 50 -8.54 14.31 3.48
CA GLN A 50 -8.76 13.48 2.29
C GLN A 50 -7.65 12.45 2.09
N ILE A 51 -6.52 12.62 2.79
CA ILE A 51 -5.34 11.77 2.66
C ILE A 51 -5.19 10.91 3.90
N LYS A 52 -4.86 9.65 3.68
CA LYS A 52 -4.53 8.70 4.73
C LYS A 52 -3.23 8.00 4.40
N ARG A 53 -2.49 7.63 5.45
CA ARG A 53 -1.35 6.71 5.31
C ARG A 53 -1.83 5.44 4.58
N GLY A 54 -0.99 4.96 3.68
CA GLY A 54 -1.33 3.82 2.83
C GLY A 54 -1.87 4.18 1.44
N MET A 55 -2.24 5.45 1.19
CA MET A 55 -2.50 5.92 -0.17
C MET A 55 -1.18 6.13 -0.92
N VAL A 56 -1.22 5.98 -2.25
CA VAL A 56 -0.07 6.19 -3.14
C VAL A 56 -0.32 7.36 -4.07
N MET A 57 0.72 8.16 -4.32
CA MET A 57 0.72 9.17 -5.38
C MET A 57 1.39 8.58 -6.61
N ALA A 58 0.69 8.52 -7.74
CA ALA A 58 1.16 7.90 -8.96
C ALA A 58 0.89 8.78 -10.19
N ARG A 59 1.54 8.45 -11.31
CA ARG A 59 1.19 9.04 -12.61
C ARG A 59 -0.27 8.67 -12.94
N PRO A 60 -1.08 9.59 -13.47
CA PRO A 60 -2.49 9.31 -13.74
C PRO A 60 -2.68 8.07 -14.62
N GLY A 61 -3.59 7.18 -14.24
CA GLY A 61 -3.95 5.97 -14.96
C GLY A 61 -2.94 4.82 -14.89
N THR A 62 -1.83 4.97 -14.16
CA THR A 62 -0.79 3.92 -14.06
C THR A 62 -0.99 2.94 -12.91
N VAL A 63 -1.76 3.32 -11.89
CA VAL A 63 -2.06 2.49 -10.72
C VAL A 63 -3.57 2.40 -10.55
N LYS A 64 -4.06 1.20 -10.27
CA LYS A 64 -5.47 0.93 -9.94
C LYS A 64 -5.56 0.34 -8.54
N ALA A 65 -6.65 0.66 -7.85
CA ALA A 65 -6.97 0.00 -6.59
C ALA A 65 -7.59 -1.37 -6.86
N HIS A 66 -7.14 -2.38 -6.12
CA HIS A 66 -7.66 -3.73 -6.14
C HIS A 66 -8.09 -4.13 -4.73
N ASP A 67 -9.14 -4.93 -4.62
CA ASP A 67 -9.70 -5.45 -3.36
C ASP A 67 -9.47 -6.96 -3.17
N SER A 68 -8.98 -7.62 -4.21
CA SER A 68 -8.74 -9.05 -4.28
C SER A 68 -7.45 -9.32 -5.05
N LEU A 69 -6.71 -10.32 -4.61
CA LEU A 69 -5.48 -10.78 -5.24
C LEU A 69 -5.26 -12.26 -4.94
N GLU A 70 -4.48 -12.91 -5.80
CA GLU A 70 -3.94 -14.24 -5.57
C GLU A 70 -2.43 -14.10 -5.31
N ALA A 71 -1.93 -14.80 -4.30
CA ALA A 71 -0.51 -14.75 -3.94
C ALA A 71 -0.06 -16.09 -3.35
N ALA A 72 1.19 -16.45 -3.63
CA ALA A 72 1.90 -17.48 -2.89
C ALA A 72 2.41 -16.88 -1.58
N VAL A 73 2.20 -17.58 -0.46
CA VAL A 73 2.54 -17.08 0.87
C VAL A 73 3.16 -18.18 1.71
N TYR A 74 4.31 -17.90 2.32
CA TYR A 74 4.88 -18.77 3.33
C TYR A 74 4.29 -18.45 4.71
N ILE A 75 3.82 -19.47 5.41
CA ILE A 75 3.28 -19.31 6.76
C ILE A 75 4.38 -19.60 7.77
N LEU A 76 4.80 -18.57 8.51
CA LEU A 76 5.84 -18.72 9.54
C LEU A 76 5.49 -19.80 10.57
N SER A 77 6.48 -20.66 10.86
CA SER A 77 6.40 -21.68 11.91
C SER A 77 6.37 -21.04 13.30
N LYS A 78 6.12 -21.85 14.34
CA LYS A 78 6.17 -21.38 15.73
C LYS A 78 7.58 -20.91 16.12
N GLU A 79 8.61 -21.61 15.65
CA GLU A 79 10.02 -21.34 15.90
C GLU A 79 10.46 -20.02 15.26
N GLU A 80 9.82 -19.64 14.15
CA GLU A 80 10.01 -18.36 13.47
C GLU A 80 9.19 -17.21 14.08
N GLY A 81 8.49 -17.45 15.19
CA GLY A 81 7.61 -16.48 15.85
C GLY A 81 6.23 -16.34 15.20
N GLY A 82 5.87 -17.27 14.33
CA GLY A 82 4.57 -17.37 13.69
C GLY A 82 3.48 -17.99 14.58
N ARG A 83 2.48 -18.58 13.94
CA ARG A 83 1.33 -19.16 14.64
C ARG A 83 1.68 -20.53 15.20
N ALA A 84 1.12 -20.86 16.36
CA ALA A 84 1.24 -22.20 16.93
C ALA A 84 0.15 -23.19 16.46
N LYS A 85 -0.95 -22.67 15.88
CA LYS A 85 -2.11 -23.46 15.45
C LYS A 85 -2.42 -23.21 13.97
N PRO A 86 -2.92 -24.22 13.24
CA PRO A 86 -3.38 -24.05 11.87
C PRO A 86 -4.55 -23.07 11.76
N PHE A 87 -4.85 -22.67 10.54
CA PHE A 87 -6.05 -21.88 10.22
C PHE A 87 -6.75 -22.41 8.96
N THR A 88 -8.04 -22.11 8.86
CA THR A 88 -8.91 -22.51 7.75
C THR A 88 -9.27 -21.29 6.89
N SER A 89 -9.92 -21.54 5.76
CA SER A 89 -10.49 -20.49 4.91
C SER A 89 -11.43 -19.56 5.69
N PHE A 90 -11.57 -18.35 5.19
CA PHE A 90 -12.34 -17.23 5.74
C PHE A 90 -11.82 -16.63 7.05
N ILE A 91 -10.64 -17.03 7.51
CA ILE A 91 -9.94 -16.32 8.58
C ILE A 91 -9.68 -14.87 8.16
N GLN A 92 -9.89 -13.95 9.10
CA GLN A 92 -9.55 -12.55 8.92
C GLN A 92 -8.17 -12.30 9.52
N LEU A 93 -7.25 -11.82 8.69
CA LEU A 93 -5.88 -11.45 9.06
C LEU A 93 -5.60 -10.01 8.66
N GLN A 94 -4.64 -9.36 9.31
CA GLN A 94 -4.16 -8.06 8.87
C GLN A 94 -3.06 -8.26 7.83
N MET A 95 -3.27 -7.77 6.61
CA MET A 95 -2.25 -7.72 5.57
C MET A 95 -1.54 -6.39 5.62
N PHE A 96 -0.21 -6.41 5.59
CA PHE A 96 0.63 -5.22 5.53
C PHE A 96 1.33 -5.17 4.18
N SER A 97 1.37 -3.98 3.57
CA SER A 97 2.20 -3.74 2.38
C SER A 97 2.62 -2.29 2.32
N MET A 98 3.93 -2.09 2.24
CA MET A 98 4.59 -0.78 2.27
C MET A 98 4.11 0.08 3.47
N THR A 99 3.17 1.00 3.23
CA THR A 99 2.66 1.91 4.25
C THR A 99 1.21 1.68 4.63
N TRP A 100 0.51 0.78 3.94
CA TRP A 100 -0.88 0.43 4.27
C TRP A 100 -0.95 -0.91 4.99
N ASP A 101 -2.01 -1.03 5.77
CA ASP A 101 -2.45 -2.25 6.41
C ASP A 101 -3.97 -2.36 6.26
N CYS A 102 -4.47 -3.54 5.90
CA CYS A 102 -5.89 -3.79 5.66
C CYS A 102 -6.30 -5.15 6.21
N ALA A 103 -7.48 -5.18 6.84
CA ALA A 103 -8.11 -6.44 7.22
C ALA A 103 -8.47 -7.22 5.95
N THR A 104 -8.00 -8.45 5.88
CA THR A 104 -8.07 -9.29 4.69
C THR A 104 -8.67 -10.63 5.08
N GLN A 105 -9.68 -11.05 4.33
CA GLN A 105 -10.22 -12.40 4.43
C GLN A 105 -9.40 -13.33 3.54
N VAL A 106 -8.87 -14.40 4.12
CA VAL A 106 -8.06 -15.39 3.39
C VAL A 106 -8.95 -16.49 2.83
N THR A 107 -8.80 -16.80 1.54
CA THR A 107 -9.39 -17.98 0.91
C THR A 107 -8.26 -18.93 0.54
N ILE A 108 -8.31 -20.17 1.05
CA ILE A 108 -7.29 -21.18 0.80
C ILE A 108 -7.77 -22.05 -0.37
N PRO A 109 -7.04 -22.08 -1.50
CA PRO A 109 -7.39 -22.95 -2.62
C PRO A 109 -6.97 -24.39 -2.31
N ASN A 110 -7.80 -25.37 -2.68
CA ASN A 110 -7.46 -26.80 -2.72
C ASN A 110 -7.02 -27.47 -1.40
N LYS A 111 -7.08 -26.79 -0.25
CA LYS A 111 -6.79 -27.35 1.07
C LYS A 111 -7.90 -26.93 2.06
N GLU A 112 -8.19 -27.78 3.04
CA GLU A 112 -9.13 -27.44 4.12
C GLU A 112 -8.51 -26.51 5.17
N MET A 113 -7.22 -26.69 5.44
CA MET A 113 -6.45 -25.89 6.40
C MET A 113 -4.99 -25.75 5.97
N VAL A 114 -4.31 -24.76 6.54
CA VAL A 114 -2.88 -24.52 6.37
C VAL A 114 -2.17 -24.63 7.72
N MET A 115 -1.09 -25.40 7.74
CA MET A 115 -0.24 -25.56 8.92
C MET A 115 0.85 -24.48 8.97
N PRO A 116 1.30 -24.05 10.16
CA PRO A 116 2.51 -23.25 10.28
C PRO A 116 3.73 -23.98 9.72
N GLY A 117 4.56 -23.30 8.93
CA GLY A 117 5.72 -23.83 8.23
C GLY A 117 5.46 -24.32 6.80
N GLU A 118 4.24 -24.14 6.26
CA GLU A 118 3.89 -24.48 4.86
C GLU A 118 3.97 -23.28 3.91
N ASP A 119 4.19 -23.60 2.63
CA ASP A 119 4.00 -22.73 1.45
C ASP A 119 2.57 -22.84 0.86
#